data_AF-A0AAV8XT34-F1
#
_entry.id   AF-A0AAV8XT34-F1
#
_cell.length_a   1.000
_cell.length_b   1.000
_cell.length_c   1.000
_cell.angle_alpha   90.00
_cell.angle_beta   90.00
_cell.angle_gamma   90.00
#
_symmetry.space_group_name_H-M   'P 1'
#
loop_
_entity.id
_entity.type
_entity.pdbx_description
1 polymer ?
#
loop_
_entity_poly.entity_id
_entity_poly.type
_entity_poly.pdbx_seq_one_letter_code
_entity_poly.pdbx_strand_id
1 'polypeptide(L)'
;MEKRRVWVHEINLKRKREGEYHTLMDIPEKEEHSDRFHMYFRMKKEEFEYLPNLLKERIKKIDTRFRQAISTKERLAICLR
;
A
#
# COMPACT_ATOMS: atom_id res chain seq x y z
N MET A 1 11.22 14.01 31.80
CA MET A 1 11.22 12.60 31.40
C MET A 1 11.77 12.52 29.98
N GLU A 2 12.87 11.79 29.78
CA GLU A 2 13.54 11.71 28.49
C GLU A 2 12.72 10.83 27.52
N LYS A 3 12.46 11.32 26.30
CA LYS A 3 11.74 10.54 25.28
C LYS A 3 12.61 9.35 24.89
N ARG A 4 12.19 8.14 25.26
CA ARG A 4 12.84 6.91 24.79
C ARG A 4 12.84 6.90 23.26
N ARG A 5 14.00 6.64 22.66
CA ARG A 5 14.11 6.42 21.21
C ARG A 5 13.34 5.14 20.87
N VAL A 6 12.14 5.29 20.32
CA VAL A 6 11.35 4.17 19.81
C VAL A 6 11.75 3.86 18.38
N TRP A 7 12.03 2.60 18.08
CA TRP A 7 12.40 2.16 16.72
C TRP A 7 11.20 2.25 15.76
N VAL A 8 9.99 2.00 16.27
CA VAL A 8 8.74 2.16 15.54
C VAL A 8 7.84 3.08 16.35
N HIS A 9 7.46 4.21 15.78
CA HIS A 9 6.51 5.13 16.38
C HIS A 9 5.12 4.50 16.45
N GLU A 10 4.34 4.79 17.51
CA GLU A 10 3.02 4.19 17.75
C GLU A 10 2.03 4.39 16.59
N ILE A 11 2.12 5.52 15.89
CA ILE A 11 1.33 5.82 14.68
C ILE A 11 1.50 4.71 13.63
N ASN A 12 2.72 4.18 13.46
CA ASN A 12 3.00 3.14 12.47
C ASN A 12 2.47 1.76 12.88
N LEU A 13 2.09 1.56 14.15
CA LEU A 13 1.43 0.32 14.60
C LEU A 13 0.04 0.19 13.98
N LYS A 14 -0.63 1.32 13.69
CA LYS A 14 -1.96 1.35 13.08
C LYS A 14 -1.94 1.28 11.56
N ARG A 15 -0.75 1.20 10.92
CA ARG A 15 -0.57 1.23 9.46
C ARG A 15 -1.46 0.25 8.70
N LYS A 16 -1.71 -0.94 9.25
CA LYS A 16 -2.56 -1.94 8.59
C LYS A 16 -4.04 -1.58 8.47
N ARG A 17 -4.49 -0.63 9.30
CA ARG A 17 -5.89 -0.18 9.34
C ARG A 17 -6.03 1.25 8.83
N GLU A 18 -5.13 2.12 9.27
CA GLU A 18 -5.19 3.57 9.02
C GLU A 18 -4.14 4.03 8.00
N GLY A 19 -3.38 3.09 7.42
CA GLY A 19 -2.42 3.40 6.37
C GLY A 19 -3.15 3.83 5.11
N GLU A 20 -2.56 4.80 4.41
CA GLU A 20 -3.13 5.40 3.20
C GLU A 20 -3.59 4.34 2.20
N TYR A 21 -2.77 3.33 1.93
CA TYR A 21 -3.15 2.22 1.05
C TYR A 21 -4.48 1.56 1.43
N HIS A 22 -4.70 1.26 2.72
CA HIS A 22 -5.89 0.56 3.16
C HIS A 22 -7.11 1.47 3.02
N THR A 23 -6.99 2.72 3.47
CA THR A 23 -8.06 3.72 3.29
C THR A 23 -8.34 4.04 1.82
N LEU A 24 -7.32 3.91 0.97
CA LEU A 24 -7.41 4.14 -0.45
C LEU A 24 -8.10 3.00 -1.17
N MET A 25 -7.70 1.77 -0.89
CA MET A 25 -8.18 0.57 -1.59
C MET A 25 -9.59 0.15 -1.14
N ASP A 26 -10.07 0.65 0.00
CA ASP A 26 -11.43 0.39 0.48
C ASP A 26 -12.54 0.86 -0.49
N ILE A 27 -12.28 1.88 -1.31
CA ILE A 27 -13.24 2.44 -2.27
C ILE A 27 -13.21 1.69 -3.62
N PRO A 28 -12.04 1.43 -4.24
CA PRO A 28 -11.92 0.81 -5.55
C PRO A 28 -11.92 -0.73 -5.54
N GLU A 29 -11.74 -1.38 -4.38
CA GLU A 29 -11.88 -2.84 -4.29
C GLU A 29 -13.33 -3.29 -4.50
N LYS A 30 -14.31 -2.43 -4.20
CA LYS A 30 -15.73 -2.67 -4.50
C LYS A 30 -15.96 -2.48 -6.00
N GLU A 31 -16.31 -3.56 -6.68
CA GLU A 31 -16.48 -3.61 -8.15
C GLU A 31 -17.49 -2.60 -8.71
N GLU A 32 -18.39 -2.08 -7.86
CA GLU A 32 -19.40 -1.08 -8.21
C GLU A 32 -18.81 0.29 -8.62
N HIS A 33 -17.50 0.53 -8.46
CA HIS A 33 -16.86 1.82 -8.69
C HIS A 33 -15.61 1.77 -9.59
N SER A 34 -15.61 0.93 -10.63
CA SER A 34 -14.52 0.85 -11.62
C SER A 34 -14.15 2.21 -12.23
N ASP A 35 -15.12 3.09 -12.48
CA ASP A 35 -14.88 4.44 -12.98
C ASP A 35 -14.06 5.30 -12.00
N ARG A 36 -14.29 5.14 -10.69
CA ARG A 36 -13.51 5.85 -9.66
C ARG A 36 -12.09 5.31 -9.57
N PHE A 37 -11.91 3.99 -9.74
CA PHE A 37 -10.58 3.38 -9.85
C PHE A 37 -9.80 4.04 -11.00
N HIS A 38 -10.42 4.11 -12.18
CA HIS A 38 -9.79 4.69 -13.35
C HIS A 38 -9.52 6.19 -13.20
N MET A 39 -10.43 6.95 -12.60
CA MET A 39 -10.20 8.37 -12.33
C MET A 39 -9.03 8.61 -11.38
N TYR A 40 -8.88 7.74 -10.37
CA TYR A 40 -7.82 7.85 -9.37
C TYR A 40 -6.45 7.43 -9.92
N PHE A 41 -6.34 6.19 -10.41
CA PHE A 41 -5.05 5.64 -10.86
C PHE A 41 -4.74 5.91 -12.34
N ARG A 42 -5.68 6.49 -13.10
CA ARG A 42 -5.57 6.71 -14.56
C ARG A 42 -5.32 5.43 -15.36
N MET A 43 -5.75 4.29 -14.83
CA MET A 43 -5.62 2.97 -15.44
C MET A 43 -6.76 2.05 -14.99
N LYS A 44 -7.00 0.97 -15.72
CA LYS A 44 -8.00 -0.03 -15.33
C LYS A 44 -7.50 -0.87 -14.15
N LYS A 45 -8.42 -1.46 -13.39
CA LYS A 45 -8.10 -2.30 -12.23
C LYS A 45 -7.22 -3.48 -12.65
N GLU A 46 -7.50 -4.09 -13.80
CA GLU A 46 -6.77 -5.24 -14.32
C GLU A 46 -5.31 -4.88 -14.64
N GLU A 47 -5.08 -3.70 -15.22
CA GLU A 47 -3.74 -3.18 -15.49
C GLU A 47 -2.97 -2.95 -14.19
N PHE A 48 -3.65 -2.36 -13.19
CA PHE A 48 -3.07 -2.16 -11.87
C PHE A 48 -2.73 -3.49 -11.17
N GLU A 49 -3.57 -4.51 -11.24
CA GLU A 49 -3.28 -5.82 -10.62
C GLU A 49 -2.13 -6.56 -11.34
N TYR A 50 -1.90 -6.28 -12.62
CA TYR A 50 -0.80 -6.86 -13.39
C TYR A 50 0.57 -6.22 -13.06
N LEU A 51 0.62 -4.90 -12.89
CA LEU A 51 1.87 -4.15 -12.64
C LEU A 51 2.72 -4.67 -11.46
N PRO A 52 2.15 -5.00 -10.27
CA PRO A 52 2.90 -5.58 -9.17
C PRO A 52 3.65 -6.84 -9.55
N ASN A 53 3.09 -7.70 -10.42
CA ASN A 53 3.74 -8.95 -10.81
C ASN A 53 4.97 -8.71 -11.67
N LEU A 54 4.92 -7.72 -12.57
CA LEU A 54 6.05 -7.34 -13.41
C LEU A 54 7.19 -6.71 -12.60
N LEU A 55 6.83 -5.90 -11.59
CA LEU A 55 7.79 -5.13 -10.80
C LEU A 55 8.27 -5.85 -9.54
N LYS A 56 7.57 -6.93 -9.14
CA LYS A 56 7.81 -7.66 -7.89
C LYS A 56 9.29 -7.97 -7.67
N GLU A 57 9.95 -8.56 -8.66
CA GLU A 57 11.34 -8.99 -8.53
C GLU A 57 12.31 -7.82 -8.34
N ARG A 58 11.95 -6.61 -8.78
CA ARG A 58 12.79 -5.41 -8.67
C ARG A 58 12.56 -4.64 -7.38
N ILE A 59 11.34 -4.64 -6.85
CA ILE A 59 10.94 -3.76 -5.74
C ILE A 59 10.39 -4.48 -4.51
N LYS A 60 10.23 -5.81 -4.54
CA LYS A 60 9.78 -6.57 -3.37
C LYS A 60 10.80 -6.41 -2.24
N LYS A 61 10.27 -6.20 -1.05
CA LYS A 61 11.02 -6.30 0.20
C LYS A 61 10.57 -7.55 0.95
N ILE A 62 11.45 -8.07 1.81
CA ILE A 62 11.22 -9.29 2.57
C ILE A 62 10.83 -8.90 4.00
N ASP A 63 9.91 -9.67 4.58
CA ASP A 63 9.59 -9.56 5.99
C ASP A 63 10.77 -10.04 6.84
N THR A 64 10.96 -9.39 7.97
CA THR A 64 11.98 -9.78 8.95
C THR A 64 11.29 -10.09 10.27
N ARG A 65 12.01 -10.73 11.19
CA ARG A 65 11.52 -10.98 12.56
C ARG A 65 11.01 -9.71 13.27
N PHE A 66 11.56 -8.55 12.91
CA PHE A 66 11.29 -7.29 13.60
C PHE A 66 10.35 -6.36 12.84
N ARG A 67 10.22 -6.52 11.52
CA ARG A 67 9.45 -5.60 10.68
C ARG A 67 8.82 -6.31 9.49
N GLN A 68 7.55 -6.01 9.28
CA GLN A 68 6.83 -6.35 8.05
C GLN A 68 7.12 -5.31 6.97
N ALA A 69 7.50 -5.80 5.80
CA ALA A 69 7.73 -5.00 4.62
C ALA A 69 6.42 -4.37 4.13
N ILE A 70 6.55 -3.26 3.40
CA ILE A 70 5.45 -2.70 2.62
C ILE A 70 5.36 -3.53 1.34
N SER A 71 4.17 -4.06 1.04
CA SER A 71 3.98 -4.91 -0.12
C SER A 71 4.23 -4.13 -1.42
N THR A 72 4.62 -4.84 -2.49
CA THR A 72 4.80 -4.24 -3.83
C THR A 72 3.56 -3.49 -4.28
N LYS A 73 2.37 -4.04 -4.01
CA LYS A 73 1.07 -3.45 -4.34
C LYS A 73 0.82 -2.17 -3.54
N GLU A 74 1.04 -2.19 -2.22
CA GLU A 74 0.95 -0.99 -1.37
C GLU A 74 1.87 0.13 -1.85
N ARG A 75 3.12 -0.22 -2.20
CA ARG A 75 4.10 0.75 -2.70
C ARG A 75 3.65 1.39 -4.01
N LEU A 76 3.12 0.59 -4.93
CA LEU A 76 2.66 1.07 -6.23
C LEU A 76 1.42 1.96 -6.10
N ALA A 77 0.45 1.57 -5.27
CA ALA A 77 -0.74 2.37 -5.02
C ALA A 77 -0.41 3.79 -4.50
N ILE A 78 0.54 3.91 -3.58
CA ILE A 78 0.96 5.21 -3.04
C ILE A 78 1.75 6.00 -4.09
N CYS A 79 2.56 5.32 -4.91
CA CYS A 79 3.40 5.95 -5.93
C CYS A 79 2.60 6.51 -7.12
N LEU A 80 1.49 5.86 -7.49
CA LEU A 80 0.67 6.18 -8.67
C LEU A 80 -0.48 7.15 -8.37
N ARG A 81 -0.53 7.67 -7.15
CA ARG A 81 -1.50 8.70 -6.74
C ARG A 81 -1.35 9.99 -7.55
#